data_AF-A0A5C4XAE8-F1
#
_entry.id   AF-A0A5C4XAE8-F1
#
_cell.length_a   1.000
_cell.length_b   1.000
_cell.length_c   1.000
_cell.angle_alpha   90.00
_cell.angle_beta   90.00
_cell.angle_gamma   90.00
#
_symmetry.space_group_name_H-M   'P 1'
#
loop_
_entity.id
_entity.type
_entity.pdbx_description
1 polymer ?
#
loop_
_entity_poly.entity_id
_entity_poly.type
_entity_poly.pdbx_seq_one_letter_code
_entity_poly.pdbx_strand_id
1 'polypeptide(L)'
;MRRFLIVLSTAIVLGSSSGMVAQAQDAVTSSQIQQRDPDVCGAAGSGCDPAEVQQWKAVGNRIADLSSADLSQYAYACVQHQDWKRECETDPTAVLRRLGIEGY
;
A
#
# COMPACT_ATOMS: atom_id res chain seq x y z
N MET A 1 -42.81 36.15 -0.14
CA MET A 1 -42.16 37.46 -0.38
C MET A 1 -41.75 38.07 0.95
N ARG A 2 -40.45 38.21 1.22
CA ARG A 2 -39.88 39.34 1.96
C ARG A 2 -38.36 39.30 1.85
N ARG A 3 -37.86 40.33 1.17
CA ARG A 3 -36.46 40.65 0.90
C ARG A 3 -35.86 41.21 2.19
N PHE A 4 -34.67 40.77 2.58
CA PHE A 4 -33.73 41.62 3.30
C PHE A 4 -32.31 41.27 2.86
N LEU A 5 -31.84 42.07 1.90
CA LEU A 5 -30.43 42.22 1.53
C LEU A 5 -29.76 43.02 2.65
N ILE A 6 -28.70 42.47 3.26
CA ILE A 6 -27.71 43.27 3.98
C ILE A 6 -26.37 42.92 3.37
N VAL A 7 -25.93 43.83 2.50
CA VAL A 7 -24.54 43.93 2.03
C VAL A 7 -23.81 44.75 3.09
N LEU A 8 -22.83 44.16 3.76
CA LEU A 8 -21.80 44.94 4.45
C LEU A 8 -20.43 44.42 4.02
N SER A 9 -19.83 45.16 3.11
CA SER A 9 -18.47 44.99 2.62
C SER A 9 -17.48 45.42 3.70
N THR A 10 -16.59 44.53 4.13
CA THR A 10 -15.33 44.91 4.78
C THR A 10 -14.19 44.20 4.08
N ALA A 11 -13.58 44.91 3.14
CA ALA A 11 -12.27 44.57 2.60
C ALA A 11 -11.21 45.02 3.61
N ILE A 12 -10.41 44.07 4.11
CA ILE A 12 -9.16 44.37 4.83
C ILE A 12 -8.03 43.84 3.96
N VAL A 13 -7.16 44.75 3.54
CA VAL A 13 -6.04 44.51 2.64
C VAL A 13 -4.74 44.68 3.43
N LEU A 14 -3.76 43.84 3.07
CA LEU A 14 -2.29 43.94 3.23
C LEU A 14 -1.65 43.44 4.53
N GLY A 15 -0.62 42.60 4.35
CA GLY A 15 0.49 42.49 5.30
C GLY A 15 1.23 41.17 5.27
N SER A 16 2.11 40.99 4.28
CA SER A 16 3.06 39.87 4.16
C SER A 16 3.95 39.73 5.40
N SER A 17 4.08 38.52 5.94
CA SER A 17 5.24 38.12 6.72
C SER A 17 5.72 36.75 6.26
N SER A 18 6.88 36.76 5.61
CA SER A 18 7.68 35.61 5.25
C SER A 18 7.85 34.67 6.44
N GLY A 19 7.28 33.48 6.33
CA GLY A 19 7.55 32.34 7.19
C GLY A 19 7.88 31.15 6.31
N MET A 20 9.16 31.05 5.92
CA MET A 20 9.68 29.82 5.34
C MET A 20 9.76 28.79 6.47
N VAL A 21 8.84 27.83 6.48
CA VAL A 21 9.04 26.50 7.06
C VAL A 21 8.99 25.54 5.87
N ALA A 22 10.12 25.35 5.19
CA ALA A 22 11.11 24.34 5.54
C ALA A 22 10.49 22.93 5.57
N GLN A 23 10.84 22.20 4.52
CA GLN A 23 11.22 20.78 4.54
C GLN A 23 10.11 19.73 4.50
N ALA A 24 9.95 19.23 3.28
CA ALA A 24 10.11 17.81 2.93
C ALA A 24 9.10 16.84 3.56
N GLN A 25 8.00 16.62 2.83
CA GLN A 25 7.27 15.34 2.90
C GLN A 25 7.75 14.35 1.82
N ASP A 26 8.83 14.64 1.11
CA ASP A 26 9.39 13.79 0.06
C ASP A 26 10.60 12.94 0.53
N ALA A 27 10.77 12.80 1.85
CA ALA A 27 11.88 12.04 2.44
C ALA A 27 11.44 10.97 3.44
N VAL A 28 10.15 10.61 3.46
CA VAL A 28 9.73 9.32 4.03
C VAL A 28 10.08 8.24 3.01
N THR A 29 11.38 7.96 3.01
CA THR A 29 11.96 6.63 2.81
C THR A 29 11.88 6.01 1.41
N SER A 30 12.51 6.64 0.42
CA SER A 30 13.16 5.87 -0.67
C SER A 30 14.14 4.81 -0.12
N SER A 31 14.67 5.01 1.10
CA SER A 31 15.53 4.04 1.79
C SER A 31 14.81 2.88 2.48
N GLN A 32 13.46 2.89 2.65
CA GLN A 32 12.74 1.70 3.17
C GLN A 32 12.55 0.61 2.12
N ILE A 33 12.78 0.91 0.85
CA ILE A 33 12.78 -0.13 -0.19
C ILE A 33 14.03 -1.03 -0.04
N GLN A 34 15.10 -0.56 0.60
CA GLN A 34 16.39 -1.25 0.58
C GLN A 34 16.48 -2.48 1.49
N GLN A 35 15.69 -2.57 2.57
CA GLN A 35 15.65 -3.77 3.40
C GLN A 35 14.39 -3.78 4.29
N ARG A 36 13.25 -4.18 3.73
CA ARG A 36 12.10 -4.54 4.57
C ARG A 36 12.43 -5.86 5.24
N ASP A 37 12.71 -5.81 6.53
CA ASP A 37 12.64 -7.00 7.36
C ASP A 37 11.20 -7.55 7.23
N PRO A 38 11.00 -8.76 6.67
CA PRO A 38 9.67 -9.33 6.48
C PRO A 38 8.93 -9.56 7.79
N ASP A 39 9.64 -9.56 8.93
CA ASP A 39 9.08 -9.73 10.27
C ASP A 39 8.68 -8.41 10.94
N VAL A 40 8.99 -7.25 10.33
CA VAL A 40 8.61 -5.92 10.85
C VAL A 40 7.39 -5.39 10.11
N CYS A 41 6.21 -5.59 10.70
CA CYS A 41 4.92 -5.19 10.12
C CYS A 41 4.28 -4.02 10.89
N GLY A 42 3.94 -2.96 10.15
CA GLY A 42 3.26 -1.75 10.64
C GLY A 42 3.95 -1.00 11.77
N ALA A 43 3.29 0.06 12.25
CA ALA A 43 3.74 0.76 13.45
C ALA A 43 3.53 -0.16 14.67
N ALA A 44 4.58 -0.34 15.47
CA ALA A 44 4.57 -1.16 16.68
C ALA A 44 4.18 -2.65 16.48
N GLY A 45 4.48 -3.26 15.32
CA GLY A 45 4.19 -4.68 15.08
C GLY A 45 2.71 -4.97 14.77
N SER A 46 1.89 -3.94 14.55
CA SER A 46 0.47 -4.09 14.23
C SER A 46 0.26 -4.29 12.72
N GLY A 47 -0.58 -5.25 12.34
CA GLY A 47 -0.91 -5.51 10.93
C GLY A 47 0.02 -6.51 10.23
N CYS A 48 0.68 -7.39 10.97
CA CYS A 48 1.33 -8.55 10.37
C CYS A 48 0.28 -9.49 9.78
N ASP A 49 0.55 -9.99 8.58
CA ASP A 49 -0.23 -11.10 8.04
C ASP A 49 0.00 -12.37 8.88
N PRO A 50 -0.96 -13.29 8.91
CA PRO A 50 -0.77 -14.61 9.51
C PRO A 50 0.47 -15.33 8.96
N ALA A 51 1.11 -16.17 9.76
CA ALA A 51 2.34 -16.87 9.38
C ALA A 51 2.22 -17.64 8.04
N GLU A 52 1.08 -18.27 7.79
CA GLU A 52 0.82 -18.99 6.53
C GLU A 52 0.78 -18.03 5.33
N VAL A 53 0.21 -16.85 5.48
CA VAL A 53 0.21 -15.82 4.43
C VAL A 53 1.63 -15.32 4.20
N GLN A 54 2.40 -15.08 5.27
CA GLN A 54 3.80 -14.66 5.16
C GLN A 54 4.67 -15.69 4.42
N GLN A 55 4.43 -16.99 4.68
CA GLN A 55 5.11 -18.06 3.95
C GLN A 55 4.81 -18.00 2.45
N TRP A 56 3.54 -17.78 2.08
CA TRP A 56 3.18 -17.64 0.68
C TRP A 56 3.69 -16.34 0.05
N LYS A 57 3.79 -15.24 0.79
CA LYS A 57 4.48 -14.02 0.32
C LYS A 57 5.96 -14.29 0.03
N ALA A 58 6.64 -15.11 0.84
CA ALA A 58 8.01 -15.51 0.55
C ALA A 58 8.12 -16.38 -0.73
N VAL A 59 7.10 -17.19 -1.05
CA VAL A 59 7.02 -17.88 -2.35
C VAL A 59 6.84 -16.85 -3.47
N GLY A 60 5.88 -15.94 -3.35
CA GLY A 60 5.57 -14.93 -4.37
C GLY A 60 6.77 -14.06 -4.74
N ASN A 61 7.54 -13.61 -3.75
CA ASN A 61 8.77 -12.84 -3.94
C ASN A 61 9.88 -13.58 -4.72
N ARG A 62 9.81 -14.91 -4.83
CA ARG A 62 10.76 -15.72 -5.61
C ARG A 62 10.28 -15.93 -7.05
N ILE A 63 9.02 -15.64 -7.35
CA ILE A 63 8.46 -15.79 -8.70
C ILE A 63 8.88 -14.60 -9.56
N ALA A 64 8.65 -13.38 -9.05
CA ALA A 64 8.86 -12.12 -9.75
C ALA A 64 8.82 -10.93 -8.78
N ASP A 65 9.14 -9.73 -9.28
CA ASP A 65 9.03 -8.46 -8.53
C ASP A 65 7.57 -7.99 -8.47
N LEU A 66 6.75 -8.72 -7.73
CA LEU A 66 5.33 -8.42 -7.57
C LEU A 66 5.13 -7.15 -6.74
N SER A 67 4.13 -6.35 -7.12
CA SER A 67 3.69 -5.25 -6.27
C SER A 67 3.25 -5.79 -4.90
N SER A 68 3.33 -4.98 -3.84
CA SER A 68 2.89 -5.42 -2.51
C SER A 68 1.42 -5.86 -2.47
N ALA A 69 0.58 -5.30 -3.36
CA ALA A 69 -0.82 -5.68 -3.50
C ALA A 69 -0.94 -7.06 -4.16
N ASP A 70 -0.28 -7.28 -5.30
CA ASP A 70 -0.31 -8.54 -6.03
C ASP A 70 0.28 -9.68 -5.21
N LEU A 71 1.38 -9.41 -4.51
CA LEU A 71 2.00 -10.36 -3.59
C LEU A 71 1.05 -10.79 -2.48
N SER A 72 0.29 -9.83 -1.91
CA SER A 72 -0.70 -10.11 -0.88
C SER A 72 -1.88 -10.89 -1.46
N GLN A 73 -2.37 -10.52 -2.64
CA GLN A 73 -3.47 -11.21 -3.31
C GLN A 73 -3.10 -12.68 -3.62
N TYR A 74 -1.91 -12.91 -4.18
CA TYR A 74 -1.37 -14.25 -4.39
C TYR A 74 -1.31 -15.06 -3.09
N ALA A 75 -0.72 -14.49 -2.04
CA ALA A 75 -0.54 -15.20 -0.78
C ALA A 75 -1.86 -15.58 -0.11
N TYR A 76 -2.81 -14.63 -0.06
CA TYR A 76 -4.13 -14.92 0.49
C TYR A 76 -4.91 -15.92 -0.36
N ALA A 77 -4.77 -15.91 -1.68
CA ALA A 77 -5.39 -16.92 -2.54
C ALA A 77 -4.88 -18.33 -2.21
N CYS A 78 -3.56 -18.50 -2.02
CA CYS A 78 -2.98 -19.79 -1.69
C CYS A 78 -3.30 -20.29 -0.27
N VAL A 79 -3.69 -19.41 0.65
CA VAL A 79 -4.20 -19.79 1.97
C VAL A 79 -5.69 -20.15 1.92
N GLN A 80 -6.50 -19.34 1.23
CA GLN A 80 -7.96 -19.46 1.28
C GLN A 80 -8.50 -20.52 0.31
N HIS A 81 -7.86 -20.72 -0.84
CA HIS A 81 -8.27 -21.70 -1.86
C HIS A 81 -7.48 -23.00 -1.69
N GLN A 82 -7.91 -23.86 -0.77
CA GLN A 82 -7.25 -25.16 -0.53
C GLN A 82 -7.24 -26.07 -1.78
N ASP A 83 -8.22 -25.91 -2.67
CA ASP A 83 -8.27 -26.58 -3.97
C ASP A 83 -7.14 -26.13 -4.91
N TRP A 84 -6.57 -24.95 -4.70
CA TRP A 84 -5.43 -24.42 -5.47
C TRP A 84 -4.08 -24.75 -4.82
N LYS A 85 -4.06 -25.34 -3.62
CA LYS A 85 -2.83 -25.61 -2.86
C LYS A 85 -1.75 -26.27 -3.71
N ARG A 86 -2.11 -27.32 -4.47
CA ARG A 86 -1.16 -28.01 -5.35
C ARG A 86 -0.59 -27.06 -6.41
N GLU A 87 -1.43 -26.24 -7.02
CA GLU A 87 -1.02 -25.28 -8.04
C GLU A 87 -0.10 -24.20 -7.44
N CYS A 88 -0.43 -23.67 -6.25
CA CYS A 88 0.45 -22.78 -5.49
C CYS A 88 1.82 -23.40 -5.18
N GLU A 89 1.88 -24.70 -4.90
CA GLU A 89 3.14 -25.42 -4.63
C GLU A 89 3.95 -25.73 -5.89
N THR A 90 3.29 -26.05 -7.02
CA THR A 90 3.96 -26.61 -8.20
C THR A 90 4.05 -25.67 -9.41
N ASP A 91 3.06 -24.80 -9.60
CA ASP A 91 3.00 -23.81 -10.69
C ASP A 91 2.40 -22.49 -10.16
N PRO A 92 3.13 -21.76 -9.32
CA PRO A 92 2.62 -20.54 -8.72
C PRO A 92 2.38 -19.43 -9.77
N THR A 93 3.04 -19.50 -10.92
CA THR A 93 2.81 -18.62 -12.07
C THR A 93 1.43 -18.82 -12.69
N ALA A 94 0.89 -20.05 -12.69
CA ALA A 94 -0.50 -20.30 -13.09
C ALA A 94 -1.51 -19.64 -12.16
N VAL A 95 -1.21 -19.61 -10.85
CA VAL A 95 -2.03 -18.90 -9.87
C VAL A 95 -2.03 -17.39 -10.14
N LEU A 96 -0.87 -16.80 -10.44
CA LEU A 96 -0.78 -15.38 -10.82
C LEU A 96 -1.66 -15.06 -12.04
N ARG A 97 -1.58 -15.88 -13.10
CA ARG A 97 -2.44 -15.73 -14.29
C ARG A 97 -3.92 -15.87 -13.95
N ARG A 98 -4.28 -16.84 -13.11
CA ARG A 98 -5.66 -17.06 -12.65
C ARG A 98 -6.20 -15.86 -11.86
N LEU A 99 -5.34 -15.16 -11.14
CA LEU A 99 -5.67 -13.92 -10.41
C LEU A 99 -5.70 -12.67 -11.30
N GLY A 100 -5.32 -12.77 -12.57
CA GLY A 100 -5.22 -11.64 -13.49
C GLY A 100 -4.03 -10.71 -13.20
N ILE A 101 -3.02 -11.20 -12.48
CA ILE A 101 -1.78 -10.49 -12.23
C ILE A 101 -0.89 -10.72 -13.48
N GLU A 102 -0.40 -9.64 -14.07
CA GLU A 102 0.38 -9.63 -15.33
C GLU A 102 1.57 -8.69 -15.22
N GLY A 103 2.53 -8.79 -16.16
CA GLY A 103 3.65 -7.85 -16.25
C GLY A 103 4.72 -8.00 -15.17
N TYR A 104 4.77 -9.17 -14.54
CA TYR A 104 5.77 -9.58 -13.54
C TYR A 104 6.97 -10.28 -14.18
#